data_AF-A0AA42XGE8-F1
#
_entry.id   AF-A0AA42XGE8-F1
#
_cell.length_a   1.000
_cell.length_b   1.000
_cell.length_c   1.000
_cell.angle_alpha   90.00
_cell.angle_beta   90.00
_cell.angle_gamma   90.00
#
_symmetry.space_group_name_H-M   'P 1'
#
loop_
_entity.id
_entity.type
_entity.pdbx_description
1 polymer ?
#
loop_
_entity_poly.entity_id
_entity_poly.type
_entity_poly.pdbx_seq_one_letter_code
_entity_poly.pdbx_strand_id
1 'polypeptide(L)'
;MWKKLRILILLLILLVVAVNAYRDQNQDWSKPIIVLLHPVNADGQGTTQQYIQQLTPANLKGVQDYLEQMSATYRGQPIAIYFQLGRELKQLPPKVPEQASLLDTVLWSLKFRYYAWKNHQGSDGAPTVTLYLNYYDSALTKELKHSTALQKGRIGSVNLFASNKQTEQNKVVLAHELLHAFGASDKYDLATGQPMYPAGYAYPNQQPLFPQSKAELMAGHIPTSQTQSKMPESIDETLVNEITAIEIGWKK
;
A
#
# COMPACT_ATOMS: atom_id res chain seq x y z
N MET A 1 -33.82 33.16 2.14
CA MET A 1 -32.86 32.78 1.08
C MET A 1 -31.59 32.13 1.61
N TRP A 2 -31.00 32.61 2.70
CA TRP A 2 -29.75 32.06 3.29
C TRP A 2 -29.80 30.55 3.59
N LYS A 3 -30.92 30.05 4.13
CA LYS A 3 -31.11 28.61 4.39
C LYS A 3 -31.01 27.76 3.11
N LYS A 4 -31.63 28.21 2.00
CA LYS A 4 -31.61 27.51 0.72
C LYS A 4 -30.21 27.55 0.08
N LEU A 5 -29.52 28.69 0.15
CA LEU A 5 -28.14 28.83 -0.34
C LEU A 5 -27.17 27.95 0.45
N ARG A 6 -27.27 27.93 1.79
CA ARG A 6 -26.45 27.05 2.64
C ARG A 6 -26.67 25.58 2.32
N ILE A 7 -27.93 25.16 2.16
CA ILE A 7 -28.27 23.79 1.79
C ILE A 7 -27.69 23.44 0.41
N LEU A 8 -27.80 24.33 -0.57
CA LEU A 8 -27.22 24.14 -1.89
C LEU A 8 -25.70 23.94 -1.83
N ILE A 9 -24.99 24.79 -1.08
CA ILE A 9 -23.53 24.68 -0.90
C ILE A 9 -23.16 23.33 -0.25
N LEU A 10 -23.87 22.92 0.80
CA LEU A 10 -23.63 21.64 1.46
C LEU A 10 -23.91 20.44 0.54
N LEU A 11 -24.95 20.51 -0.29
CA LEU A 11 -25.25 19.47 -1.28
C LEU A 11 -24.19 19.40 -2.38
N LEU A 12 -23.65 20.54 -2.84
CA LEU A 12 -22.54 20.55 -3.79
C LEU A 12 -21.26 19.96 -3.20
N ILE A 13 -20.92 20.30 -1.95
CA ILE A 13 -19.78 19.69 -1.24
C ILE A 13 -20.01 18.18 -1.11
N LEU A 14 -21.20 17.75 -0.68
CA LEU A 14 -21.54 16.33 -0.55
C LEU A 14 -21.44 15.60 -1.89
N LEU A 15 -21.92 16.21 -2.98
CA LEU A 15 -21.81 15.66 -4.33
C LEU A 15 -20.35 15.47 -4.75
N VAL A 16 -19.50 16.47 -4.53
CA VAL A 16 -18.06 16.37 -4.83
C VAL A 16 -17.40 15.25 -4.02
N VAL A 17 -17.70 15.17 -2.72
CA VAL A 17 -17.20 14.11 -1.84
C VAL A 17 -17.67 12.73 -2.32
N ALA A 18 -18.94 12.58 -2.68
CA ALA A 18 -19.51 11.33 -3.17
C ALA A 18 -18.88 10.89 -4.50
N VAL A 19 -18.71 11.80 -5.46
CA VAL A 19 -18.07 11.52 -6.75
C VAL A 19 -16.61 11.11 -6.56
N ASN A 20 -15.86 11.80 -5.70
CA ASN A 20 -14.47 11.43 -5.41
C ASN A 20 -14.38 10.08 -4.70
N ALA A 21 -15.24 9.82 -3.72
CA ALA A 21 -15.27 8.52 -3.04
C ALA A 21 -15.64 7.36 -3.99
N TYR A 22 -16.52 7.60 -4.96
CA TYR A 22 -16.85 6.62 -5.99
C TYR A 22 -15.67 6.36 -6.93
N ARG A 23 -14.98 7.41 -7.38
CA ARG A 23 -13.76 7.29 -8.21
C ARG A 23 -12.63 6.59 -7.47
N ASP A 24 -12.46 6.87 -6.17
CA ASP A 24 -11.47 6.21 -5.34
C ASP A 24 -11.70 4.69 -5.32
N GLN A 25 -12.96 4.26 -5.23
CA GLN A 25 -13.38 2.85 -5.26
C GLN A 25 -13.36 2.22 -6.66
N ASN A 26 -13.47 3.02 -7.72
CA ASN A 26 -13.54 2.56 -9.11
C ASN A 26 -12.39 3.16 -9.91
N GLN A 27 -11.17 2.70 -9.64
CA GLN A 27 -9.98 3.20 -10.31
C GLN A 27 -10.07 2.96 -11.83
N ASP A 28 -9.90 4.05 -12.60
CA ASP A 28 -9.78 3.99 -14.04
C ASP A 28 -8.33 3.63 -14.42
N TRP A 29 -8.09 2.34 -14.60
CA TRP A 29 -6.79 1.78 -14.96
C TRP A 29 -6.32 2.11 -16.38
N SER A 30 -7.11 2.83 -17.19
CA SER A 30 -6.66 3.37 -18.49
C SER A 30 -5.84 4.66 -18.33
N LYS A 31 -5.91 5.30 -17.16
CA LYS A 31 -5.17 6.53 -16.86
C LYS A 31 -3.85 6.24 -16.16
N PRO A 32 -2.81 7.06 -16.38
CA PRO A 32 -1.57 6.99 -15.63
C PRO A 32 -1.80 7.10 -14.12
N ILE A 33 -1.13 6.25 -13.36
CA ILE A 33 -1.12 6.25 -11.91
C ILE A 33 0.22 6.80 -11.44
N ILE A 34 0.18 7.90 -10.70
CA ILE A 34 1.39 8.48 -10.09
C ILE A 34 1.37 8.13 -8.60
N VAL A 35 2.39 7.40 -8.14
CA VAL A 35 2.58 7.04 -6.73
C VAL A 35 3.70 7.90 -6.17
N LEU A 36 3.35 8.87 -5.32
CA LEU A 36 4.30 9.73 -4.64
C LEU A 36 4.79 9.09 -3.35
N LEU A 37 6.09 8.98 -3.19
CA LEU A 37 6.73 8.32 -2.05
C LEU A 37 7.53 9.32 -1.23
N HIS A 38 7.07 9.62 -0.01
CA HIS A 38 7.80 10.48 0.92
C HIS A 38 8.57 9.62 1.94
N PRO A 39 9.91 9.57 1.90
CA PRO A 39 10.66 8.90 2.94
C PRO A 39 10.61 9.67 4.26
N VAL A 40 10.61 8.94 5.37
CA VAL A 40 10.57 9.47 6.73
C VAL A 40 11.53 8.66 7.59
N ASN A 41 12.46 9.33 8.27
CA ASN A 41 13.29 8.69 9.28
C ASN A 41 12.45 8.46 10.55
N ALA A 42 11.95 7.24 10.74
CA ALA A 42 10.93 6.96 11.75
C ALA A 42 11.50 6.67 13.15
N ASP A 43 12.77 6.31 13.23
CA ASP A 43 13.48 6.00 14.47
C ASP A 43 14.53 7.06 14.87
N GLY A 44 14.74 8.07 14.01
CA GLY A 44 15.68 9.16 14.25
C GLY A 44 17.15 8.76 14.15
N GLN A 45 17.46 7.55 13.66
CA GLN A 45 18.84 7.06 13.63
C GLN A 45 19.65 7.67 12.49
N GLY A 46 20.96 7.83 12.71
CA GLY A 46 21.88 8.32 11.69
C GLY A 46 22.06 7.35 10.52
N THR A 47 22.02 6.05 10.80
CA THR A 47 22.05 4.95 9.82
C THR A 47 20.81 4.99 8.90
N THR A 48 19.62 5.13 9.49
CA THR A 48 18.36 5.35 8.75
C THR A 48 18.43 6.59 7.87
N GLN A 49 18.96 7.69 8.39
CA GLN A 49 19.12 8.94 7.63
C GLN A 49 20.06 8.77 6.42
N GLN A 50 21.18 8.07 6.60
CA GLN A 50 22.13 7.77 5.54
C GLN A 50 21.50 6.90 4.45
N TYR A 51 20.73 5.88 4.85
CA TYR A 51 19.99 5.04 3.90
C TYR A 51 18.99 5.86 3.08
N ILE A 52 18.20 6.73 3.72
CA ILE A 52 17.24 7.60 3.01
C ILE A 52 17.93 8.53 2.01
N GLN A 53 19.09 9.08 2.35
CA GLN A 53 19.86 9.97 1.45
C GLN A 53 20.39 9.25 0.21
N GLN A 54 20.50 7.93 0.26
CA GLN A 54 20.97 7.09 -0.84
C GLN A 54 19.82 6.45 -1.64
N LEU A 55 18.56 6.67 -1.25
CA LEU A 55 17.41 6.14 -1.98
C LEU A 55 17.38 6.70 -3.40
N THR A 56 17.28 5.80 -4.36
CA THR A 56 17.16 6.15 -5.78
C THR A 56 15.80 5.68 -6.33
N PRO A 57 15.31 6.31 -7.40
CA PRO A 57 14.14 5.79 -8.14
C PRO A 57 14.32 4.34 -8.60
N ALA A 58 15.56 3.88 -8.84
CA ALA A 58 15.83 2.50 -9.25
C ALA A 58 15.44 1.47 -8.18
N ASN A 59 15.52 1.83 -6.89
CA ASN A 59 15.06 0.94 -5.80
C ASN A 59 13.55 0.65 -5.87
N LEU A 60 12.79 1.52 -6.55
CA LEU A 60 11.33 1.48 -6.65
C LEU A 60 10.84 0.83 -7.96
N LYS A 61 11.70 0.79 -8.98
CA LYS A 61 11.37 0.27 -10.31
C LYS A 61 10.89 -1.19 -10.29
N GLY A 62 11.44 -2.02 -9.40
CA GLY A 62 11.03 -3.43 -9.28
C GLY A 62 9.53 -3.61 -8.97
N VAL A 63 8.95 -2.71 -8.18
CA VAL A 63 7.50 -2.75 -7.89
C VAL A 63 6.69 -2.30 -9.10
N GLN A 64 7.18 -1.29 -9.83
CA GLN A 64 6.54 -0.81 -11.05
C GLN A 64 6.43 -1.93 -12.09
N ASP A 65 7.57 -2.55 -12.43
CA ASP A 65 7.64 -3.61 -13.44
C ASP A 65 6.75 -4.81 -13.05
N TYR A 66 6.76 -5.18 -11.77
CA TYR A 66 5.92 -6.24 -11.24
C TYR A 66 4.42 -5.94 -11.43
N LEU A 67 3.95 -4.74 -11.07
CA LEU A 67 2.54 -4.37 -11.21
C LEU A 67 2.11 -4.26 -12.68
N GLU A 68 2.98 -3.75 -13.55
CA GLU A 68 2.76 -3.74 -15.00
C GLU A 68 2.57 -5.17 -15.52
N GLN A 69 3.44 -6.11 -15.14
CA GLN A 69 3.35 -7.51 -15.56
C GLN A 69 2.10 -8.22 -15.01
N MET A 70 1.81 -8.05 -13.72
CA MET A 70 0.64 -8.68 -13.09
C MET A 70 -0.65 -8.16 -13.70
N SER A 71 -0.75 -6.84 -13.89
CA SER A 71 -1.95 -6.24 -14.50
C SER A 71 -2.15 -6.67 -15.95
N ALA A 72 -1.07 -6.84 -16.73
CA ALA A 72 -1.14 -7.34 -18.11
C ALA A 72 -1.78 -8.73 -18.20
N THR A 73 -1.53 -9.58 -17.20
CA THR A 73 -2.10 -10.94 -17.14
C THR A 73 -3.63 -10.92 -17.06
N TYR A 74 -4.21 -9.94 -16.37
CA TYR A 74 -5.67 -9.84 -16.18
C TYR A 74 -6.35 -8.92 -17.19
N ARG A 75 -5.67 -7.85 -17.61
CA ARG A 75 -6.23 -6.81 -18.49
C ARG A 75 -5.91 -7.02 -19.97
N GLY A 76 -4.98 -7.92 -20.29
CA GLY A 76 -4.41 -8.07 -21.63
C GLY A 76 -3.40 -6.99 -22.03
N GLN A 77 -3.17 -6.00 -21.17
CA GLN A 77 -2.18 -4.93 -21.35
C GLN A 77 -1.74 -4.37 -19.98
N PRO A 78 -0.49 -3.91 -19.84
CA PRO A 78 -0.01 -3.35 -18.58
C PRO A 78 -0.73 -2.04 -18.23
N ILE A 79 -0.87 -1.76 -16.94
CA ILE A 79 -1.22 -0.42 -16.44
C ILE A 79 -0.07 0.55 -16.71
N ALA A 80 -0.36 1.85 -16.78
CA ALA A 80 0.67 2.88 -16.74
C ALA A 80 0.82 3.35 -15.29
N ILE A 81 1.87 2.93 -14.59
CA ILE A 81 2.15 3.32 -13.21
C ILE A 81 3.55 3.88 -13.08
N TYR A 82 3.71 4.96 -12.30
CA TYR A 82 4.97 5.66 -12.14
C TYR A 82 5.22 5.98 -10.67
N PHE A 83 6.40 5.61 -10.19
CA PHE A 83 6.83 5.94 -8.83
C PHE A 83 7.65 7.21 -8.83
N GLN A 84 7.21 8.19 -8.04
CA GLN A 84 7.92 9.45 -7.84
C GLN A 84 8.47 9.50 -6.42
N LEU A 85 9.79 9.56 -6.29
CA LEU A 85 10.42 9.82 -4.99
C LEU A 85 10.23 11.30 -4.64
N GLY A 86 9.49 11.55 -3.56
CA GLY A 86 9.27 12.87 -3.01
C GLY A 86 10.36 13.29 -2.04
N ARG A 87 10.21 14.49 -1.48
CA ARG A 87 11.07 14.99 -0.41
C ARG A 87 10.98 14.14 0.86
N GLU A 88 12.08 14.07 1.60
CA GLU A 88 12.06 13.54 2.96
C GLU A 88 11.20 14.44 3.86
N LEU A 89 10.32 13.83 4.67
CA LEU A 89 9.54 14.55 5.68
C LEU A 89 10.17 14.36 7.06
N LYS A 90 10.31 15.47 7.79
CA LYS A 90 10.85 15.48 9.16
C LYS A 90 9.77 15.28 10.23
N GLN A 91 8.51 15.56 9.89
CA GLN A 91 7.39 15.27 10.77
C GLN A 91 6.92 13.84 10.50
N LEU A 92 6.69 13.06 11.56
CA LEU A 92 6.16 11.71 11.43
C LEU A 92 4.67 11.73 11.07
N PRO A 93 4.18 10.79 10.23
CA PRO A 93 2.75 10.58 10.06
C PRO A 93 2.13 10.12 11.40
N PRO A 94 0.82 10.35 11.62
CA PRO A 94 0.15 9.89 12.82
C PRO A 94 0.21 8.35 12.90
N LYS A 95 0.67 7.84 14.05
CA LYS A 95 0.75 6.39 14.29
C LYS A 95 -0.63 5.73 14.15
N VAL A 96 -0.66 4.61 13.46
CA VAL A 96 -1.83 3.74 13.36
C VAL A 96 -2.14 3.19 14.76
N PRO A 97 -3.38 3.24 15.24
CA PRO A 97 -3.73 2.65 16.54
C PRO A 97 -3.69 1.11 16.46
N GLU A 98 -3.02 0.45 17.40
CA GLU A 98 -2.86 -1.02 17.41
C GLU A 98 -4.14 -1.76 17.84
N GLN A 99 -4.97 -1.14 18.67
CA GLN A 99 -6.25 -1.66 19.14
C GLN A 99 -7.29 -0.55 19.03
N ALA A 100 -7.67 -0.23 17.79
CA ALA A 100 -8.55 0.89 17.51
C ALA A 100 -10.02 0.51 17.71
N SER A 101 -10.77 1.26 18.53
CA SER A 101 -12.21 1.29 18.37
C SER A 101 -12.58 1.95 17.03
N LEU A 102 -13.82 1.79 16.56
CA LEU A 102 -14.28 2.47 15.35
C LEU A 102 -14.07 4.00 15.41
N LEU A 103 -14.23 4.60 16.59
CA LEU A 103 -14.00 6.04 16.78
C LEU A 103 -12.51 6.40 16.66
N ASP A 104 -11.62 5.55 17.16
CA ASP A 104 -10.17 5.77 17.05
C ASP A 104 -9.72 5.68 15.59
N THR A 105 -10.25 4.73 14.81
CA THR A 105 -9.98 4.61 13.37
C THR A 105 -10.45 5.85 12.62
N VAL A 106 -11.66 6.35 12.92
CA VAL A 106 -12.19 7.58 12.29
C VAL A 106 -11.31 8.78 12.65
N LEU A 107 -10.99 8.97 13.93
CA LEU A 107 -10.17 10.08 14.39
C LEU A 107 -8.75 10.03 13.78
N TRP A 108 -8.14 8.85 13.74
CA TRP A 108 -6.86 8.65 13.08
C TRP A 108 -6.94 8.98 11.59
N SER A 109 -7.98 8.53 10.88
CA SER A 109 -8.14 8.83 9.46
C SER A 109 -8.21 10.33 9.17
N LEU A 110 -8.87 11.10 10.06
CA LEU A 110 -8.94 12.56 9.96
C LEU A 110 -7.58 13.22 10.23
N LYS A 111 -6.87 12.77 11.27
CA LYS A 111 -5.50 13.23 11.58
C LYS A 111 -4.56 12.94 10.40
N PHE A 112 -4.69 11.79 9.76
CA PHE A 112 -3.82 11.40 8.66
C PHE A 112 -4.11 12.21 7.39
N ARG A 113 -5.38 12.47 7.08
CA ARG A 113 -5.75 13.41 5.99
C ARG A 113 -5.25 14.82 6.26
N TYR A 114 -5.38 15.32 7.49
CA TYR A 114 -4.84 16.63 7.85
C TYR A 114 -3.32 16.67 7.71
N TYR A 115 -2.63 15.64 8.17
CA TYR A 115 -1.18 15.49 8.00
C TYR A 115 -0.78 15.51 6.51
N ALA A 116 -1.51 14.78 5.66
CA ALA A 116 -1.25 14.75 4.23
C ALA A 116 -1.46 16.11 3.57
N TRP A 117 -2.58 16.78 3.87
CA TRP A 117 -2.87 18.14 3.40
C TRP A 117 -1.78 19.14 3.83
N LYS A 118 -1.36 19.09 5.09
CA LYS A 118 -0.35 20.02 5.64
C LYS A 118 1.02 19.83 5.00
N ASN A 119 1.36 18.60 4.63
CA ASN A 119 2.66 18.28 4.02
C ASN A 119 2.66 18.35 2.49
N HIS A 120 1.50 18.49 1.85
CA HIS A 120 1.44 18.65 0.41
C HIS A 120 2.04 20.00 -0.03
N GLN A 121 2.89 19.97 -1.04
CA GLN A 121 3.47 21.15 -1.69
C GLN A 121 3.14 21.15 -3.18
N GLY A 122 3.09 22.33 -3.81
CA GLY A 122 2.76 22.43 -5.24
C GLY A 122 3.70 21.64 -6.16
N SER A 123 4.96 21.44 -5.74
CA SER A 123 5.95 20.61 -6.45
C SER A 123 5.60 19.11 -6.48
N ASP A 124 4.74 18.65 -5.57
CA ASP A 124 4.32 17.25 -5.48
C ASP A 124 3.32 16.88 -6.60
N GLY A 125 2.73 17.88 -7.28
CA GLY A 125 1.76 17.67 -8.35
C GLY A 125 0.42 17.15 -7.83
N ALA A 126 -0.24 16.29 -8.60
CA ALA A 126 -1.52 15.67 -8.23
C ALA A 126 -1.39 14.14 -8.28
N PRO A 127 -0.67 13.54 -7.32
CA PRO A 127 -0.45 12.10 -7.31
C PRO A 127 -1.77 11.34 -7.16
N THR A 128 -1.83 10.15 -7.75
CA THR A 128 -2.96 9.24 -7.58
C THR A 128 -2.97 8.63 -6.19
N VAL A 129 -1.78 8.28 -5.67
CA VAL A 129 -1.57 7.73 -4.32
C VAL A 129 -0.35 8.41 -3.69
N THR A 130 -0.42 8.75 -2.41
CA THR A 130 0.74 9.23 -1.63
C THR A 130 1.07 8.25 -0.51
N LEU A 131 2.27 7.69 -0.52
CA LEU A 131 2.75 6.80 0.53
C LEU A 131 3.86 7.48 1.34
N TYR A 132 3.74 7.40 2.66
CA TYR A 132 4.74 7.85 3.63
C TYR A 132 5.55 6.64 4.08
N LEU A 133 6.80 6.57 3.63
CA LEU A 133 7.70 5.45 3.84
C LEU A 133 8.50 5.67 5.14
N ASN A 134 8.01 5.11 6.23
CA ASN A 134 8.64 5.16 7.54
C ASN A 134 9.76 4.12 7.61
N TYR A 135 11.00 4.59 7.53
CA TYR A 135 12.16 3.71 7.60
C TYR A 135 12.65 3.53 9.04
N TYR A 136 13.04 2.30 9.37
CA TYR A 136 13.60 1.90 10.66
C TYR A 136 14.89 1.10 10.47
N ASP A 137 15.87 1.28 11.35
CA ASP A 137 17.11 0.54 11.37
C ASP A 137 16.85 -0.93 11.73
N SER A 138 17.20 -1.83 10.80
CA SER A 138 17.06 -3.28 10.94
C SER A 138 17.89 -3.90 12.07
N ALA A 139 18.94 -3.22 12.56
CA ALA A 139 19.73 -3.67 13.69
C ALA A 139 19.02 -3.44 15.03
N LEU A 140 18.17 -2.42 15.10
CA LEU A 140 17.40 -2.05 16.29
C LEU A 140 15.98 -2.64 16.28
N THR A 141 15.39 -2.76 15.09
CA THR A 141 14.04 -3.28 14.88
C THR A 141 14.13 -4.56 14.07
N LYS A 142 13.74 -5.70 14.65
CA LYS A 142 13.76 -7.00 13.95
C LYS A 142 12.45 -7.30 13.21
N GLU A 143 11.35 -6.73 13.70
CA GLU A 143 10.02 -6.88 13.13
C GLU A 143 9.34 -5.51 13.09
N LEU A 144 8.75 -5.17 11.95
CA LEU A 144 8.02 -3.92 11.80
C LEU A 144 6.57 -4.16 12.22
N LYS A 145 6.01 -3.17 12.92
CA LYS A 145 4.57 -3.13 13.15
C LYS A 145 3.85 -3.04 11.81
N HIS A 146 2.61 -3.54 11.77
CA HIS A 146 1.81 -3.59 10.54
C HIS A 146 1.76 -2.20 9.88
N SER A 147 2.03 -2.18 8.59
CA SER A 147 1.82 -1.01 7.74
C SER A 147 0.31 -0.79 7.55
N THR A 148 -0.08 0.38 7.08
CA THR A 148 -1.51 0.65 6.83
C THR A 148 -1.70 1.66 5.72
N ALA A 149 -2.49 1.31 4.73
CA ALA A 149 -3.01 2.25 3.74
C ALA A 149 -4.51 2.55 3.95
N LEU A 150 -4.87 3.82 3.85
CA LEU A 150 -6.27 4.24 3.75
C LEU A 150 -6.70 4.17 2.29
N GLN A 151 -7.49 3.14 1.95
CA GLN A 151 -8.15 3.02 0.65
C GLN A 151 -8.90 4.30 0.27
N LYS A 152 -9.75 4.79 1.17
CA LYS A 152 -10.51 6.03 0.96
C LYS A 152 -9.59 7.21 1.26
N GLY A 153 -9.18 7.95 0.24
CA GLY A 153 -8.24 9.07 0.33
C GLY A 153 -6.86 8.79 -0.24
N ARG A 154 -6.56 7.54 -0.66
CA ARG A 154 -5.33 7.17 -1.41
C ARG A 154 -4.04 7.67 -0.75
N ILE A 155 -4.00 7.56 0.57
CA ILE A 155 -2.82 7.86 1.38
C ILE A 155 -2.46 6.63 2.21
N GLY A 156 -1.18 6.31 2.32
CA GLY A 156 -0.73 5.16 3.09
C GLY A 156 0.53 5.44 3.90
N SER A 157 0.66 4.75 5.02
CA SER A 157 1.82 4.79 5.90
C SER A 157 2.46 3.42 5.88
N VAL A 158 3.66 3.32 5.32
CA VAL A 158 4.35 2.06 5.07
C VAL A 158 5.59 2.01 5.94
N ASN A 159 5.68 1.04 6.83
CA ASN A 159 6.88 0.79 7.62
C ASN A 159 7.83 -0.11 6.83
N LEU A 160 9.07 0.32 6.67
CA LEU A 160 10.12 -0.36 5.89
C LEU A 160 11.44 -0.40 6.66
N PHE A 161 12.32 -1.32 6.32
CA PHE A 161 13.67 -1.36 6.88
C PHE A 161 14.63 -0.46 6.10
N ALA A 162 15.45 0.31 6.81
CA ALA A 162 16.58 1.07 6.25
C ALA A 162 17.81 0.18 6.04
N SER A 163 17.68 -0.83 5.18
CA SER A 163 18.77 -1.76 4.91
C SER A 163 18.68 -2.34 3.51
N ASN A 164 19.83 -2.41 2.84
CA ASN A 164 19.96 -3.00 1.50
C ASN A 164 19.65 -4.50 1.49
N LYS A 165 19.83 -5.19 2.63
CA LYS A 165 19.50 -6.63 2.74
C LYS A 165 17.99 -6.89 2.72
N GLN A 166 17.19 -5.88 3.04
CA GLN A 166 15.73 -5.95 3.09
C GLN A 166 15.07 -5.21 1.93
N THR A 167 15.84 -4.77 0.92
CA THR A 167 15.28 -4.03 -0.22
C THR A 167 14.21 -4.83 -0.96
N GLU A 168 14.40 -6.13 -1.16
CA GLU A 168 13.44 -6.97 -1.87
C GLU A 168 12.18 -7.26 -1.05
N GLN A 169 12.31 -7.52 0.25
CA GLN A 169 11.17 -7.67 1.16
C GLN A 169 10.39 -6.36 1.31
N ASN A 170 11.09 -5.21 1.37
CA ASN A 170 10.45 -3.89 1.37
C ASN A 170 9.59 -3.66 0.12
N LYS A 171 9.97 -4.20 -1.05
CA LYS A 171 9.16 -4.12 -2.28
C LYS A 171 7.85 -4.89 -2.13
N VAL A 172 7.87 -6.08 -1.51
CA VAL A 172 6.66 -6.86 -1.21
C VAL A 172 5.70 -6.04 -0.36
N VAL A 173 6.20 -5.47 0.75
CA VAL A 173 5.40 -4.63 1.66
C VAL A 173 4.87 -3.39 0.93
N LEU A 174 5.70 -2.71 0.15
CA LEU A 174 5.30 -1.52 -0.61
C LEU A 174 4.18 -1.84 -1.62
N ALA A 175 4.31 -2.94 -2.36
CA ALA A 175 3.31 -3.38 -3.32
C ALA A 175 1.98 -3.75 -2.64
N HIS A 176 2.07 -4.50 -1.54
CA HIS A 176 0.92 -4.89 -0.71
C HIS A 176 0.13 -3.66 -0.22
N GLU A 177 0.81 -2.71 0.41
CA GLU A 177 0.17 -1.48 0.90
C GLU A 177 -0.37 -0.59 -0.22
N LEU A 178 0.31 -0.55 -1.36
CA LEU A 178 -0.20 0.16 -2.52
C LEU A 178 -1.51 -0.44 -3.03
N LEU A 179 -1.65 -1.77 -3.07
CA LEU A 179 -2.89 -2.42 -3.50
C LEU A 179 -4.04 -2.19 -2.52
N HIS A 180 -3.79 -2.06 -1.23
CA HIS A 180 -4.80 -1.59 -0.28
C HIS A 180 -5.34 -0.20 -0.64
N ALA A 181 -4.50 0.72 -1.14
CA ALA A 181 -4.95 2.03 -1.61
C ALA A 181 -5.94 1.94 -2.79
N PHE A 182 -5.95 0.81 -3.52
CA PHE A 182 -6.88 0.50 -4.60
C PHE A 182 -8.00 -0.46 -4.20
N GLY A 183 -8.05 -0.89 -2.94
CA GLY A 183 -9.17 -1.66 -2.38
C GLY A 183 -8.97 -3.15 -2.24
N ALA A 184 -7.74 -3.64 -2.44
CA ALA A 184 -7.43 -5.02 -2.07
C ALA A 184 -7.65 -5.24 -0.56
N SER A 185 -8.20 -6.39 -0.20
CA SER A 185 -8.30 -6.84 1.19
C SER A 185 -7.19 -7.83 1.54
N ASP A 186 -6.83 -7.92 2.82
CA ASP A 186 -5.89 -8.93 3.30
C ASP A 186 -6.41 -10.34 3.03
N LYS A 187 -5.49 -11.26 2.67
CA LYS A 187 -5.78 -12.66 2.38
C LYS A 187 -5.16 -13.62 3.38
N TYR A 188 -4.88 -13.14 4.58
CA TYR A 188 -4.37 -13.92 5.70
C TYR A 188 -5.27 -13.76 6.93
N ASP A 189 -5.22 -14.73 7.82
CA ASP A 189 -5.93 -14.69 9.09
C ASP A 189 -5.22 -13.73 10.06
N LEU A 190 -5.93 -12.73 10.56
CA LEU A 190 -5.34 -11.67 11.41
C LEU A 190 -4.81 -12.18 12.76
N ALA A 191 -5.29 -13.32 13.25
CA ALA A 191 -4.85 -13.88 14.53
C ALA A 191 -3.56 -14.70 14.39
N THR A 192 -3.35 -15.34 13.23
CA THR A 192 -2.25 -16.29 13.00
C THR A 192 -1.24 -15.82 11.97
N GLY A 193 -1.57 -14.81 11.15
CA GLY A 193 -0.76 -14.38 10.01
C GLY A 193 -0.72 -15.38 8.86
N GLN A 194 -1.49 -16.49 8.93
CA GLN A 194 -1.44 -17.54 7.93
C GLN A 194 -2.29 -17.18 6.70
N PRO A 195 -1.77 -17.37 5.48
CA PRO A 195 -2.57 -17.21 4.26
C PRO A 195 -3.83 -18.10 4.29
N MET A 196 -4.98 -17.54 3.95
CA MET A 196 -6.27 -18.24 4.01
C MET A 196 -6.52 -19.01 2.71
N TYR A 197 -6.67 -20.34 2.76
CA TYR A 197 -7.03 -21.10 1.56
C TYR A 197 -8.51 -20.84 1.16
N PRO A 198 -8.84 -20.71 -0.15
CA PRO A 198 -7.93 -20.63 -1.29
C PRO A 198 -7.41 -19.21 -1.58
N ALA A 199 -8.01 -18.19 -0.96
CA ALA A 199 -7.87 -16.80 -1.39
C ALA A 199 -6.48 -16.17 -1.16
N GLY A 200 -5.72 -16.67 -0.20
CA GLY A 200 -4.34 -16.27 0.09
C GLY A 200 -3.29 -17.19 -0.53
N TYR A 201 -3.69 -18.10 -1.42
CA TYR A 201 -2.76 -19.01 -2.09
C TYR A 201 -2.49 -18.48 -3.49
N ALA A 202 -1.22 -18.51 -3.89
CA ALA A 202 -0.82 -18.13 -5.24
C ALA A 202 -1.40 -19.08 -6.29
N TYR A 203 -1.34 -20.38 -6.00
CA TYR A 203 -1.83 -21.46 -6.86
C TYR A 203 -2.70 -22.41 -6.03
N PRO A 204 -3.96 -22.05 -5.73
CA PRO A 204 -4.82 -22.87 -4.87
C PRO A 204 -5.10 -24.28 -5.44
N ASN A 205 -4.94 -24.46 -6.75
CA ASN A 205 -5.20 -25.73 -7.43
C ASN A 205 -3.93 -26.55 -7.75
N GLN A 206 -2.74 -26.11 -7.32
CA GLN A 206 -1.50 -26.85 -7.60
C GLN A 206 -1.48 -28.23 -6.89
N GLN A 207 -0.73 -29.18 -7.44
CA GLN A 207 -0.52 -30.50 -6.85
C GLN A 207 0.98 -30.88 -6.91
N PRO A 208 1.64 -31.18 -5.77
CA PRO A 208 1.10 -31.15 -4.40
C PRO A 208 0.75 -29.71 -3.95
N LEU A 209 -0.23 -29.56 -3.05
CA LEU A 209 -0.69 -28.24 -2.59
C LEU A 209 0.42 -27.46 -1.85
N PHE A 210 1.33 -28.16 -1.18
CA PHE A 210 2.44 -27.57 -0.42
C PHE A 210 3.80 -28.14 -0.85
N PRO A 211 4.88 -27.35 -0.75
CA PRO A 211 4.86 -25.91 -0.51
C PRO A 211 4.26 -25.17 -1.72
N GLN A 212 3.60 -24.04 -1.47
CA GLN A 212 3.26 -23.10 -2.55
C GLN A 212 4.56 -22.57 -3.17
N SER A 213 4.59 -22.49 -4.49
CA SER A 213 5.77 -21.99 -5.21
C SER A 213 5.92 -20.47 -5.11
N LYS A 214 4.83 -19.76 -4.83
CA LYS A 214 4.78 -18.31 -4.62
C LYS A 214 3.81 -17.93 -3.50
N ALA A 215 3.91 -16.71 -3.01
CA ALA A 215 2.90 -16.09 -2.16
C ALA A 215 1.83 -15.40 -3.02
N GLU A 216 0.59 -15.39 -2.55
CA GLU A 216 -0.32 -14.33 -2.97
C GLU A 216 0.14 -13.02 -2.31
N LEU A 217 0.28 -11.95 -3.09
CA LEU A 217 0.80 -10.66 -2.62
C LEU A 217 -0.02 -10.13 -1.44
N MET A 218 -1.35 -10.24 -1.48
CA MET A 218 -2.23 -9.79 -0.39
C MET A 218 -2.26 -10.75 0.81
N ALA A 219 -1.61 -11.91 0.74
CA ALA A 219 -1.38 -12.79 1.89
C ALA A 219 0.01 -12.57 2.52
N GLY A 220 0.95 -11.98 1.77
CA GLY A 220 2.28 -11.57 2.25
C GLY A 220 3.26 -12.72 2.51
N HIS A 221 2.82 -13.96 2.58
CA HIS A 221 3.66 -15.13 2.92
C HIS A 221 3.41 -16.31 1.98
N ILE A 222 4.44 -17.15 1.80
CA ILE A 222 4.40 -18.41 1.04
C ILE A 222 3.96 -19.54 1.97
N PRO A 223 2.79 -20.18 1.78
CA PRO A 223 2.41 -21.35 2.56
C PRO A 223 3.35 -22.54 2.32
N THR A 224 4.03 -23.01 3.36
CA THR A 224 4.89 -24.21 3.31
C THR A 224 4.18 -25.45 3.83
N SER A 225 3.14 -25.27 4.64
CA SER A 225 2.19 -26.30 5.07
C SER A 225 0.85 -25.63 5.41
N GLN A 226 -0.08 -26.40 5.98
CA GLN A 226 -1.38 -25.86 6.43
C GLN A 226 -1.25 -24.85 7.58
N THR A 227 -0.19 -24.92 8.38
CA THR A 227 -0.01 -24.11 9.60
C THR A 227 1.29 -23.29 9.60
N GLN A 228 2.06 -23.37 8.52
CA GLN A 228 3.34 -22.68 8.40
C GLN A 228 3.42 -21.94 7.08
N SER A 229 4.00 -20.75 7.15
CA SER A 229 4.32 -19.92 6.01
C SER A 229 5.67 -19.24 6.24
N LYS A 230 6.27 -18.73 5.17
CA LYS A 230 7.51 -17.95 5.24
C LYS A 230 7.40 -16.66 4.43
N MET A 231 8.17 -15.63 4.82
CA MET A 231 8.27 -14.39 4.06
C MET A 231 8.91 -14.69 2.69
N PRO A 232 8.40 -14.13 1.58
CA PRO A 232 9.07 -14.18 0.29
C PRO A 232 10.42 -13.45 0.36
N GLU A 233 11.44 -13.99 -0.29
CA GLU A 233 12.76 -13.33 -0.35
C GLU A 233 12.75 -12.13 -1.30
N SER A 234 11.81 -12.10 -2.25
CA SER A 234 11.62 -11.00 -3.18
C SER A 234 10.18 -10.89 -3.69
N ILE A 235 9.88 -9.76 -4.33
CA ILE A 235 8.57 -9.55 -4.97
C ILE A 235 8.29 -10.55 -6.11
N ASP A 236 9.33 -11.09 -6.75
CA ASP A 236 9.20 -12.07 -7.82
C ASP A 236 8.71 -13.45 -7.32
N GLU A 237 8.86 -13.72 -6.01
CA GLU A 237 8.27 -14.89 -5.34
C GLU A 237 6.80 -14.67 -4.96
N THR A 238 6.19 -13.56 -5.41
CA THR A 238 4.78 -13.26 -5.24
C THR A 238 4.04 -13.22 -6.58
N LEU A 239 2.72 -13.27 -6.53
CA LEU A 239 1.84 -12.92 -7.63
C LEU A 239 0.62 -12.17 -7.10
N VAL A 240 -0.18 -11.58 -7.99
CA VAL A 240 -1.54 -11.13 -7.68
C VAL A 240 -2.49 -12.19 -8.22
N ASN A 241 -3.29 -12.80 -7.36
CA ASN A 241 -4.26 -13.82 -7.78
C ASN A 241 -5.56 -13.21 -8.29
N GLU A 242 -6.45 -14.08 -8.79
CA GLU A 242 -7.70 -13.65 -9.42
C GLU A 242 -8.62 -12.87 -8.47
N ILE A 243 -8.68 -13.23 -7.19
CA ILE A 243 -9.54 -12.56 -6.21
C ILE A 243 -9.05 -11.14 -5.98
N THR A 244 -7.75 -10.96 -5.73
CA THR A 244 -7.15 -9.64 -5.59
C THR A 244 -7.31 -8.82 -6.87
N ALA A 245 -7.12 -9.41 -8.05
CA ALA A 245 -7.29 -8.73 -9.34
C ALA A 245 -8.73 -8.22 -9.56
N ILE A 246 -9.74 -8.95 -9.08
CA ILE A 246 -11.14 -8.52 -9.11
C ILE A 246 -11.35 -7.35 -8.14
N GLU A 247 -10.86 -7.45 -6.90
CA GLU A 247 -11.03 -6.40 -5.88
C GLU A 247 -10.48 -5.04 -6.33
N ILE A 248 -9.31 -5.03 -6.95
CA ILE A 248 -8.69 -3.80 -7.46
C ILE A 248 -9.22 -3.41 -8.84
N GLY A 249 -10.09 -4.20 -9.48
CA GLY A 249 -10.72 -3.87 -10.75
C GLY A 249 -9.85 -4.08 -12.00
N TRP A 250 -8.84 -4.95 -11.93
CA TRP A 250 -8.11 -5.43 -13.12
C TRP A 250 -8.91 -6.48 -13.89
N LYS A 251 -9.78 -7.23 -13.20
CA LYS A 251 -10.70 -8.20 -13.78
C LYS A 251 -12.14 -7.87 -13.36
N LYS A 252 -13.10 -8.12 -14.25
CA LYS A 252 -14.55 -7.99 -13.97
C LYS A 252 -15.15 -9.32 -13.53
#